data_AF-A0A523P8U8-F1
#
_entry.id   AF-A0A523P8U8-F1
#
_cell.length_a   1.000
_cell.length_b   1.000
_cell.length_c   1.000
_cell.angle_alpha   90.00
_cell.angle_beta   90.00
_cell.angle_gamma   90.00
#
_symmetry.space_group_name_H-M   'P 1'
#
loop_
_entity.id
_entity.type
_entity.pdbx_description
1 polymer ?
#
loop_
_entity_poly.entity_id
_entity_poly.type
_entity_poly.pdbx_seq_one_letter_code
_entity_poly.pdbx_strand_id
1 'polypeptide(L)'
;MVLALIIGFGAYKFVFQADDPVIAGEIEVAAADTAADLLADSAMEAEAAAQDILDAAAEDALEEETVAAETEDDTVPEEVAKKPAKVYDPASVDLTVLADFEPYGSTTEEDWQEMKQLMVTYVDPDAGAAGRRAGNSLEKIGKPAIPAIINRFKTMDFATDQGYRDGDVTQRLLMTICSGTNVGWRYSIEPKDVVFNKKAVKLWHKIWDRAKDDEAYWNFIAKLGDSTEGAPPPSTTPEVSDDDLDDLDALGDG
;
A
#
# COMPACT_ATOMS: atom_id res chain seq x y z
N MET A 1 2.25 -57.19 -2.22
CA MET A 1 2.47 -55.78 -2.57
C MET A 1 1.13 -55.08 -2.38
N VAL A 2 0.94 -54.42 -1.24
CA VAL A 2 -0.32 -53.73 -0.87
C VAL A 2 0.09 -52.41 -0.22
N LEU A 3 -0.35 -51.31 -0.83
CA LEU A 3 -0.24 -49.94 -0.35
C LEU A 3 -1.10 -49.77 0.91
N ALA A 4 -0.55 -49.16 1.97
CA ALA A 4 -1.33 -48.64 3.09
C ALA A 4 -1.12 -47.12 3.15
N LEU A 5 -2.15 -46.39 2.74
CA LEU A 5 -2.26 -44.94 2.72
C LEU A 5 -2.89 -44.52 4.05
N ILE A 6 -2.14 -43.82 4.92
CA ILE A 6 -2.66 -43.28 6.18
C ILE A 6 -2.89 -41.78 5.99
N ILE A 7 -4.16 -41.41 5.85
CA ILE A 7 -4.65 -40.02 5.94
C ILE A 7 -4.97 -39.77 7.41
N GLY A 8 -4.18 -38.92 8.07
CA GLY A 8 -4.47 -38.41 9.41
C GLY A 8 -5.05 -37.01 9.33
N PHE A 9 -6.38 -36.89 9.38
CA PHE A 9 -7.11 -35.64 9.62
C PHE A 9 -7.14 -35.39 11.13
N GLY A 10 -6.32 -34.46 11.62
CA GLY A 10 -6.31 -34.04 13.02
C GLY A 10 -7.39 -32.99 13.28
N ALA A 11 -8.49 -33.41 13.91
CA ALA A 11 -9.46 -32.51 14.54
C ALA A 11 -8.92 -32.06 15.90
N TYR A 12 -8.43 -30.82 16.00
CA TYR A 12 -8.11 -30.21 17.29
C TYR A 12 -9.39 -29.68 17.94
N LYS A 13 -9.86 -30.39 18.95
CA LYS A 13 -10.94 -29.98 19.85
C LYS A 13 -10.31 -29.25 21.04
N PHE A 14 -10.40 -27.93 21.07
CA PHE A 14 -10.04 -27.15 22.25
C PHE A 14 -11.04 -27.44 23.38
N VAL A 15 -10.55 -28.06 24.45
CA VAL A 15 -11.27 -28.22 25.73
C VAL A 15 -10.74 -27.12 26.65
N PHE A 16 -11.58 -26.11 26.90
CA PHE A 16 -11.36 -25.18 28.01
C PHE A 16 -11.76 -25.89 29.30
N GLN A 17 -10.77 -26.16 30.15
CA GLN A 17 -10.96 -26.64 31.50
C GLN A 17 -10.72 -25.44 32.43
N ALA A 18 -11.81 -24.82 32.88
CA ALA A 18 -11.78 -23.77 33.88
C ALA A 18 -11.93 -24.42 35.26
N ASP A 19 -10.88 -24.37 36.06
CA ASP A 19 -10.94 -24.60 37.51
C ASP A 19 -11.26 -23.26 38.18
N ASP A 20 -12.48 -23.11 38.69
CA ASP A 20 -12.80 -22.16 39.75
C ASP A 20 -12.43 -22.75 41.11
N PRO A 21 -12.03 -21.91 42.07
CA PRO A 21 -12.77 -21.97 43.32
C PRO A 21 -13.25 -20.60 43.83
N VAL A 22 -14.57 -20.50 43.91
CA VAL A 22 -15.39 -20.05 45.06
C VAL A 22 -14.74 -19.05 46.03
N ILE A 23 -15.13 -17.78 45.91
CA ILE A 23 -15.22 -16.87 47.06
C ILE A 23 -16.67 -16.41 47.16
N ALA A 24 -17.37 -16.93 48.17
CA ALA A 24 -18.69 -16.49 48.58
C ALA A 24 -18.57 -15.13 49.28
N GLY A 25 -19.08 -14.08 48.64
CA GLY A 25 -19.37 -12.80 49.26
C GLY A 25 -20.73 -12.34 48.77
N GLU A 26 -21.71 -12.32 49.68
CA GLU A 26 -23.01 -11.70 49.47
C GLU A 26 -22.83 -10.27 48.96
N ILE A 27 -23.31 -9.99 47.75
CA ILE A 27 -23.57 -8.63 47.28
C ILE A 27 -25.07 -8.51 47.06
N GLU A 28 -25.64 -7.70 47.94
CA GLU A 28 -27.01 -7.24 47.99
C GLU A 28 -27.41 -6.59 46.65
N VAL A 29 -28.47 -7.12 46.04
CA VAL A 29 -29.00 -6.66 44.76
C VAL A 29 -29.82 -5.40 44.99
N ALA A 30 -29.22 -4.24 44.73
CA ALA A 30 -29.93 -2.97 44.61
C ALA A 30 -30.18 -2.66 43.13
N ALA A 31 -31.48 -2.54 42.81
CA ALA A 31 -32.02 -2.17 41.52
C ALA A 31 -31.49 -0.83 41.01
N ALA A 32 -31.21 -0.74 39.72
CA ALA A 32 -31.20 0.51 38.98
C ALA A 32 -31.57 0.24 37.51
N ASP A 33 -32.88 0.29 37.32
CA ASP A 33 -33.60 0.47 36.07
C ASP A 33 -33.23 1.85 35.48
N THR A 34 -32.18 1.95 34.65
CA THR A 34 -31.87 3.18 33.88
C THR A 34 -30.83 2.93 32.78
N ALA A 35 -31.21 2.30 31.68
CA ALA A 35 -30.33 2.25 30.48
C ALA A 35 -31.10 2.09 29.15
N ALA A 36 -32.32 2.62 29.05
CA ALA A 36 -33.13 2.54 27.83
C ALA A 36 -33.34 3.89 27.12
N ASP A 37 -32.80 5.01 27.63
CA ASP A 37 -33.19 6.35 27.17
C ASP A 37 -32.01 7.24 26.68
N LEU A 38 -30.86 6.65 26.35
CA LEU A 38 -29.67 7.38 25.87
C LEU A 38 -29.19 7.00 24.46
N LEU A 39 -29.96 6.21 23.69
CA LEU A 39 -29.57 5.76 22.34
C LEU A 39 -30.41 6.35 21.20
N ALA A 40 -31.14 7.44 21.43
CA ALA A 40 -32.00 8.04 20.40
C ALA A 40 -31.50 9.38 19.82
N ASP A 41 -30.42 9.97 20.33
CA ASP A 41 -30.05 11.37 19.99
C ASP A 41 -28.69 11.54 19.29
N SER A 42 -28.06 10.45 18.82
CA SER A 42 -26.74 10.51 18.13
C SER A 42 -26.78 10.10 16.65
N ALA A 43 -27.97 9.89 16.07
CA ALA A 43 -28.13 9.44 14.69
C ALA A 43 -28.57 10.53 13.69
N MET A 44 -28.77 11.79 14.14
CA MET A 44 -29.36 12.83 13.30
C MET A 44 -28.39 13.97 12.91
N GLU A 45 -27.11 13.88 13.29
CA GLU A 45 -26.10 14.93 13.04
C GLU A 45 -25.00 14.48 12.04
N ALA A 46 -25.21 13.37 11.33
CA ALA A 46 -24.28 12.85 10.32
C ALA A 46 -24.75 13.04 8.86
N GLU A 47 -25.96 13.57 8.64
CA GLU A 47 -26.57 13.67 7.30
C GLU A 47 -26.62 15.10 6.73
N ALA A 48 -26.21 16.12 7.50
CA ALA A 48 -26.25 17.52 7.06
C ALA A 48 -24.94 18.05 6.44
N ALA A 49 -23.85 17.27 6.45
CA ALA A 49 -22.54 17.69 5.94
C ALA A 49 -22.18 17.15 4.54
N ALA A 50 -23.05 16.35 3.92
CA ALA A 50 -22.76 15.69 2.65
C ALA A 50 -23.35 16.41 1.41
N GLN A 51 -24.06 17.52 1.59
CA GLN A 51 -24.75 18.21 0.49
C GLN A 51 -24.12 19.56 0.09
N ASP A 52 -23.18 20.09 0.88
CA ASP A 52 -22.58 21.43 0.67
C ASP A 52 -21.29 21.41 -0.19
N ILE A 53 -20.83 20.22 -0.61
CA ILE A 53 -19.60 20.07 -1.44
C ILE A 53 -19.93 19.92 -2.94
N LEU A 54 -21.19 19.72 -3.32
CA LEU A 54 -21.58 19.51 -4.73
C LEU A 54 -21.97 20.79 -5.49
N ASP A 55 -22.11 21.95 -4.84
CA ASP A 55 -22.48 23.23 -5.49
C ASP A 55 -21.29 24.18 -5.72
N ALA A 56 -20.06 23.83 -5.32
CA ALA A 56 -18.88 24.68 -5.48
C ALA A 56 -18.05 24.41 -6.75
N ALA A 57 -18.51 23.52 -7.66
CA ALA A 57 -17.77 23.08 -8.85
C ALA A 57 -18.46 23.42 -10.18
N ALA A 58 -19.33 24.44 -10.21
CA ALA A 58 -20.11 24.81 -11.40
C ALA A 58 -20.10 26.31 -11.77
N GLU A 59 -19.19 27.12 -11.23
CA GLU A 59 -19.09 28.56 -11.54
C GLU A 59 -17.65 29.02 -11.87
N ASP A 60 -16.90 28.27 -12.68
CA ASP A 60 -15.63 28.79 -13.25
C ASP A 60 -15.42 28.33 -14.69
N ALA A 61 -16.47 28.46 -15.50
CA ALA A 61 -16.43 28.12 -16.91
C ALA A 61 -17.37 28.99 -17.74
N LEU A 62 -17.19 30.32 -17.72
CA LEU A 62 -17.66 31.20 -18.80
C LEU A 62 -17.29 32.68 -18.52
N GLU A 63 -16.26 33.18 -19.21
CA GLU A 63 -16.17 34.52 -19.82
C GLU A 63 -14.81 34.57 -20.56
N GLU A 64 -14.83 34.35 -21.89
CA GLU A 64 -14.52 35.36 -22.94
C GLU A 64 -13.12 36.01 -22.77
N GLU A 65 -12.23 36.01 -23.76
CA GLU A 65 -12.41 36.80 -24.97
C GLU A 65 -11.34 36.47 -26.03
N THR A 66 -11.78 36.61 -27.27
CA THR A 66 -11.06 36.55 -28.54
C THR A 66 -9.87 37.51 -28.66
N VAL A 67 -8.73 37.04 -29.20
CA VAL A 67 -7.89 37.88 -30.07
C VAL A 67 -7.37 37.05 -31.24
N ALA A 68 -7.86 37.43 -32.43
CA ALA A 68 -7.29 37.04 -33.70
C ALA A 68 -5.97 37.77 -33.95
N ALA A 69 -4.93 37.04 -34.37
CA ALA A 69 -3.83 37.59 -35.14
C ALA A 69 -3.24 36.47 -36.01
N GLU A 70 -3.59 36.50 -37.30
CA GLU A 70 -2.83 35.88 -38.37
C GLU A 70 -1.38 36.36 -38.32
N THR A 71 -0.46 35.42 -38.13
CA THR A 71 0.86 35.49 -38.75
C THR A 71 1.09 34.16 -39.45
N GLU A 72 0.87 34.17 -40.77
CA GLU A 72 1.45 33.20 -41.69
C GLU A 72 2.98 33.32 -41.61
N ASP A 73 3.62 32.43 -40.85
CA ASP A 73 5.04 32.14 -40.99
C ASP A 73 5.16 30.72 -41.57
N ASP A 74 5.40 30.70 -42.87
CA ASP A 74 5.61 29.52 -43.72
C ASP A 74 6.95 28.87 -43.35
N THR A 75 7.00 28.30 -42.16
CA THR A 75 8.11 27.47 -41.69
C THR A 75 7.82 26.03 -42.07
N VAL A 76 8.52 25.60 -43.12
CA VAL A 76 8.66 24.22 -43.59
C VAL A 76 8.68 23.27 -42.38
N PRO A 77 7.76 22.27 -42.31
CA PRO A 77 7.83 21.25 -41.28
C PRO A 77 9.11 20.44 -41.53
N GLU A 78 10.16 20.75 -40.79
CA GLU A 78 11.32 19.88 -40.69
C GLU A 78 10.81 18.58 -40.08
N GLU A 79 10.71 17.54 -40.90
CA GLU A 79 10.27 16.20 -40.53
C GLU A 79 11.24 15.68 -39.46
N VAL A 80 10.92 15.97 -38.20
CA VAL A 80 11.70 15.51 -37.05
C VAL A 80 11.68 14.00 -37.08
N ALA A 81 12.80 13.42 -37.52
CA ALA A 81 12.99 11.99 -37.59
C ALA A 81 12.62 11.37 -36.25
N LYS A 82 11.49 10.65 -36.21
CA LYS A 82 11.01 9.96 -35.01
C LYS A 82 12.15 9.08 -34.50
N LYS A 83 12.69 9.41 -33.32
CA LYS A 83 13.68 8.57 -32.64
C LYS A 83 13.09 7.15 -32.55
N PRO A 84 13.90 6.11 -32.79
CA PRO A 84 13.41 4.74 -32.74
C PRO A 84 12.81 4.46 -31.35
N ALA A 85 11.58 3.94 -31.33
CA ALA A 85 10.91 3.56 -30.09
C ALA A 85 11.80 2.56 -29.32
N LYS A 86 12.14 2.90 -28.07
CA LYS A 86 12.88 1.98 -27.19
C LYS A 86 12.03 0.74 -26.96
N VAL A 87 12.55 -0.42 -27.31
CA VAL A 87 11.90 -1.71 -27.02
C VAL A 87 12.25 -2.07 -25.57
N TYR A 88 11.23 -2.18 -24.73
CA TYR A 88 11.39 -2.57 -23.33
C TYR A 88 11.19 -4.08 -23.19
N ASP A 89 12.17 -4.77 -22.64
CA ASP A 89 12.08 -6.18 -22.30
C ASP A 89 11.74 -6.34 -20.80
N PRO A 90 10.56 -6.86 -20.43
CA PRO A 90 10.20 -7.15 -19.04
C PRO A 90 11.17 -8.08 -18.33
N ALA A 91 11.89 -8.94 -19.06
CA ALA A 91 12.89 -9.84 -18.49
C ALA A 91 14.19 -9.13 -18.09
N SER A 92 14.40 -7.88 -18.52
CA SER A 92 15.58 -7.08 -18.15
C SER A 92 15.65 -6.77 -16.65
N VAL A 93 14.52 -6.79 -15.96
CA VAL A 93 14.43 -6.60 -14.51
C VAL A 93 14.03 -7.91 -13.86
N ASP A 94 15.00 -8.54 -13.19
CA ASP A 94 14.80 -9.75 -12.41
C ASP A 94 14.64 -9.40 -10.92
N LEU A 95 13.48 -9.73 -10.36
CA LEU A 95 13.17 -9.52 -8.94
C LEU A 95 13.61 -10.70 -8.07
N THR A 96 13.90 -11.86 -8.67
CA THR A 96 14.33 -13.06 -7.94
C THR A 96 15.76 -12.93 -7.38
N VAL A 97 16.54 -12.00 -7.94
CA VAL A 97 17.88 -11.63 -7.45
C VAL A 97 17.82 -10.91 -6.10
N LEU A 98 16.69 -10.29 -5.76
CA LEU A 98 16.52 -9.63 -4.47
C LEU A 98 16.38 -10.68 -3.37
N ALA A 99 17.22 -10.61 -2.34
CA ALA A 99 17.10 -11.46 -1.17
C ALA A 99 15.74 -11.24 -0.47
N ASP A 100 15.19 -12.32 0.13
CA ASP A 100 14.07 -12.20 1.05
C ASP A 100 14.53 -11.47 2.31
N PHE A 101 13.69 -10.57 2.83
CA PHE A 101 13.92 -9.98 4.13
C PHE A 101 13.53 -10.95 5.24
N GLU A 102 14.33 -10.93 6.31
CA GLU A 102 14.06 -11.62 7.57
C GLU A 102 13.08 -10.81 8.46
N PRO A 103 12.51 -11.41 9.51
CA PRO A 103 11.68 -10.68 10.48
C PRO A 103 12.41 -9.47 11.05
N TYR A 104 11.71 -8.35 11.17
CA TYR A 104 12.30 -7.10 11.66
C TYR A 104 12.24 -6.98 13.19
N GLY A 105 13.33 -6.53 13.80
CA GLY A 105 13.39 -6.22 15.23
C GLY A 105 13.14 -7.44 16.11
N SER A 106 12.21 -7.32 17.06
CA SER A 106 11.84 -8.39 18.00
C SER A 106 10.60 -9.19 17.56
N THR A 107 10.28 -9.18 16.27
CA THR A 107 9.15 -9.93 15.71
C THR A 107 9.36 -11.42 15.96
N THR A 108 8.38 -12.09 16.58
CA THR A 108 8.46 -13.53 16.79
C THR A 108 8.21 -14.29 15.50
N GLU A 109 8.65 -15.55 15.42
CA GLU A 109 8.36 -16.38 14.24
C GLU A 109 6.85 -16.57 14.04
N GLU A 110 6.07 -16.61 15.12
CA GLU A 110 4.61 -16.72 15.06
C GLU A 110 3.98 -15.47 14.42
N ASP A 111 4.36 -14.28 14.90
CA ASP A 111 3.91 -13.00 14.32
C ASP A 111 4.34 -12.87 12.85
N TRP A 112 5.55 -13.35 12.52
CA TRP A 112 6.07 -13.36 11.15
C TRP A 112 5.23 -14.22 10.21
N GLN A 113 4.86 -15.41 10.65
CA GLN A 113 3.98 -16.30 9.89
C GLN A 113 2.58 -15.70 9.75
N GLU A 114 2.06 -15.07 10.80
CA GLU A 114 0.78 -14.35 10.74
C GLU A 114 0.82 -13.23 9.69
N MET A 115 1.85 -12.38 9.69
CA MET A 115 1.99 -11.31 8.69
C MET A 115 2.05 -11.84 7.25
N LYS A 116 2.75 -12.95 7.01
CA LYS A 116 2.76 -13.61 5.70
C LYS A 116 1.38 -14.11 5.30
N GLN A 117 0.63 -14.71 6.23
CA GLN A 117 -0.73 -15.19 5.98
C GLN A 117 -1.71 -14.04 5.73
N LEU A 118 -1.57 -12.93 6.48
CA LEU A 118 -2.34 -11.71 6.25
C LEU A 118 -2.07 -11.17 4.85
N MET A 119 -0.82 -11.14 4.40
CA MET A 119 -0.49 -10.71 3.04
C MET A 119 -1.07 -11.62 1.96
N VAL A 120 -1.08 -12.94 2.15
CA VAL A 120 -1.74 -13.87 1.24
C VAL A 120 -3.24 -13.58 1.15
N THR A 121 -3.89 -13.37 2.30
CA THR A 121 -5.32 -13.04 2.37
C THR A 121 -5.63 -11.65 1.81
N TYR A 122 -4.73 -10.68 1.97
CA TYR A 122 -4.91 -9.30 1.54
C TYR A 122 -4.96 -9.17 0.03
N VAL A 123 -4.07 -9.89 -0.68
CA VAL A 123 -3.96 -9.82 -2.14
C VAL A 123 -4.88 -10.82 -2.85
N ASP A 124 -5.62 -11.64 -2.10
CA ASP A 124 -6.56 -12.60 -2.68
C ASP A 124 -7.83 -11.87 -3.16
N PRO A 125 -8.14 -11.86 -4.48
CA PRO A 125 -9.31 -11.18 -5.03
C PRO A 125 -10.63 -11.73 -4.48
N ASP A 126 -10.67 -12.99 -4.05
CA ASP A 126 -11.87 -13.66 -3.56
C ASP A 126 -12.05 -13.51 -2.04
N ALA A 127 -11.08 -12.94 -1.33
CA ALA A 127 -11.14 -12.80 0.13
C ALA A 127 -12.17 -11.75 0.60
N GLY A 128 -12.55 -10.81 -0.27
CA GLY A 128 -13.57 -9.79 0.01
C GLY A 128 -13.34 -9.04 1.33
N ALA A 129 -14.27 -9.16 2.28
CA ALA A 129 -14.16 -8.50 3.59
C ALA A 129 -12.96 -9.01 4.43
N ALA A 130 -12.52 -10.26 4.24
CA ALA A 130 -11.36 -10.80 4.92
C ALA A 130 -10.06 -10.14 4.44
N GLY A 131 -9.94 -9.90 3.13
CA GLY A 131 -8.81 -9.17 2.54
C GLY A 131 -8.68 -7.77 3.15
N ARG A 132 -9.78 -6.99 3.18
CA ARG A 132 -9.79 -5.67 3.82
C ARG A 132 -9.38 -5.70 5.30
N ARG A 133 -9.86 -6.68 6.06
CA ARG A 133 -9.45 -6.85 7.47
C ARG A 133 -7.96 -7.18 7.58
N ALA A 134 -7.44 -8.01 6.69
CA ALA A 134 -6.02 -8.35 6.67
C ALA A 134 -5.13 -7.13 6.40
N GLY A 135 -5.51 -6.28 5.44
CA GLY A 135 -4.86 -4.99 5.18
C GLY A 135 -4.85 -4.10 6.42
N ASN A 136 -6.02 -3.90 7.04
CA ASN A 136 -6.12 -3.10 8.28
C ASN A 136 -5.26 -3.67 9.43
N SER A 137 -5.12 -5.00 9.53
CA SER A 137 -4.24 -5.62 10.53
C SER A 137 -2.77 -5.33 10.22
N LEU A 138 -2.34 -5.43 8.96
CA LEU A 138 -0.98 -5.11 8.54
C LEU A 138 -0.66 -3.62 8.76
N GLU A 139 -1.59 -2.71 8.47
CA GLU A 139 -1.45 -1.28 8.77
C GLU A 139 -1.26 -1.02 10.26
N LYS A 140 -2.04 -1.69 11.12
CA LYS A 140 -1.91 -1.58 12.58
C LYS A 140 -0.58 -2.11 13.11
N ILE A 141 -0.04 -3.16 12.48
CA ILE A 141 1.31 -3.66 12.81
C ILE A 141 2.36 -2.62 12.41
N GLY A 142 2.24 -2.02 11.22
CA GLY A 142 3.08 -0.93 10.76
C GLY A 142 4.48 -1.38 10.35
N LYS A 143 5.53 -0.76 10.92
CA LYS A 143 6.95 -0.97 10.54
C LYS A 143 7.36 -2.47 10.45
N PRO A 144 7.02 -3.35 11.41
CA PRO A 144 7.41 -4.76 11.35
C PRO A 144 6.80 -5.56 10.18
N ALA A 145 5.69 -5.08 9.59
CA ALA A 145 5.00 -5.77 8.49
C ALA A 145 5.63 -5.52 7.12
N ILE A 146 6.36 -4.42 6.94
CA ILE A 146 6.98 -4.05 5.66
C ILE A 146 7.81 -5.17 5.02
N PRO A 147 8.71 -5.88 5.71
CA PRO A 147 9.47 -6.95 5.08
C PRO A 147 8.58 -8.07 4.54
N ALA A 148 7.48 -8.43 5.22
CA ALA A 148 6.53 -9.42 4.72
C ALA A 148 5.80 -8.93 3.46
N ILE A 149 5.40 -7.65 3.47
CA ILE A 149 4.71 -7.00 2.35
C ILE A 149 5.63 -6.99 1.12
N ILE A 150 6.88 -6.52 1.25
CA ILE A 150 7.84 -6.46 0.13
C ILE A 150 8.20 -7.86 -0.39
N ASN A 151 8.40 -8.84 0.52
CA ASN A 151 8.67 -10.22 0.12
C ASN A 151 7.51 -10.80 -0.71
N ARG A 152 6.25 -10.51 -0.36
CA ARG A 152 5.10 -10.89 -1.19
C ARG A 152 5.08 -10.10 -2.51
N PHE A 153 5.32 -8.79 -2.45
CA PHE A 153 5.25 -7.89 -3.59
C PHE A 153 6.18 -8.33 -4.73
N LYS A 154 7.41 -8.74 -4.42
CA LYS A 154 8.37 -9.18 -5.45
C LYS A 154 8.04 -10.52 -6.12
N THR A 155 7.11 -11.30 -5.56
CA THR A 155 6.69 -12.60 -6.15
C THR A 155 5.58 -12.46 -7.19
N MET A 156 5.02 -11.26 -7.36
CA MET A 156 3.91 -11.00 -8.25
C MET A 156 4.36 -10.93 -9.72
N ASP A 157 3.48 -11.36 -10.64
CA ASP A 157 3.71 -11.24 -12.08
C ASP A 157 2.94 -10.06 -12.68
N PHE A 158 3.63 -8.93 -12.79
CA PHE A 158 3.05 -7.68 -13.31
C PHE A 158 2.72 -7.71 -14.81
N ALA A 159 3.11 -8.74 -15.56
CA ALA A 159 2.69 -8.91 -16.95
C ALA A 159 1.26 -9.48 -17.07
N THR A 160 0.61 -9.82 -15.95
CA THR A 160 -0.75 -10.34 -15.91
C THR A 160 -1.73 -9.31 -15.39
N ASP A 161 -3.00 -9.39 -15.81
CA ASP A 161 -4.05 -8.50 -15.34
C ASP A 161 -4.24 -8.53 -13.82
N GLN A 162 -4.07 -9.72 -13.24
CA GLN A 162 -4.18 -9.89 -11.79
C GLN A 162 -2.95 -9.30 -11.08
N GLY A 163 -1.74 -9.61 -11.55
CA GLY A 163 -0.53 -9.21 -10.84
C GLY A 163 -0.29 -7.70 -10.79
N TYR A 164 -0.65 -6.94 -11.84
CA TYR A 164 -0.55 -5.46 -11.76
C TYR A 164 -1.57 -4.85 -10.80
N ARG A 165 -2.76 -5.47 -10.64
CA ARG A 165 -3.79 -5.05 -9.68
C ARG A 165 -3.40 -5.40 -8.26
N ASP A 166 -2.89 -6.62 -8.04
CA ASP A 166 -2.35 -7.04 -6.74
C ASP A 166 -1.19 -6.15 -6.32
N GLY A 167 -0.35 -5.76 -7.29
CA GLY A 167 0.73 -4.82 -7.08
C GLY A 167 0.25 -3.42 -6.69
N ASP A 168 -0.78 -2.87 -7.34
CA ASP A 168 -1.39 -1.59 -6.97
C ASP A 168 -1.91 -1.61 -5.52
N VAL A 169 -2.68 -2.64 -5.17
CA VAL A 169 -3.22 -2.81 -3.82
C VAL A 169 -2.08 -2.93 -2.79
N THR A 170 -1.02 -3.66 -3.11
CA THR A 170 0.16 -3.80 -2.25
C THR A 170 0.94 -2.48 -2.09
N GLN A 171 1.09 -1.71 -3.16
CA GLN A 171 1.70 -0.38 -3.11
C GLN A 171 0.88 0.58 -2.25
N ARG A 172 -0.45 0.58 -2.37
CA ARG A 172 -1.31 1.41 -1.54
C ARG A 172 -1.17 1.08 -0.06
N LEU A 173 -1.07 -0.20 0.29
CA LEU A 173 -0.79 -0.62 1.67
C LEU A 173 0.55 -0.05 2.17
N LEU A 174 1.61 -0.13 1.37
CA LEU A 174 2.91 0.46 1.70
C LEU A 174 2.82 1.99 1.83
N MET A 175 2.05 2.65 0.96
CA MET A 175 1.79 4.09 1.06
C MET A 175 1.06 4.42 2.37
N THR A 176 0.05 3.65 2.78
CA THR A 176 -0.65 3.89 4.05
C THR A 176 0.30 3.76 5.24
N ILE A 177 1.14 2.72 5.27
CA ILE A 177 2.10 2.49 6.36
C ILE A 177 3.21 3.56 6.37
N CYS A 178 3.66 3.99 5.20
CA CYS A 178 4.70 5.00 5.00
C CYS A 178 4.11 6.40 4.72
N SER A 179 2.98 6.72 5.35
CA SER A 179 2.35 8.05 5.36
C SER A 179 2.31 8.78 4.02
N GLY A 180 1.93 8.07 2.97
CA GLY A 180 1.74 8.61 1.62
C GLY A 180 2.96 8.55 0.71
N THR A 181 4.09 7.99 1.15
CA THR A 181 5.30 7.83 0.32
C THR A 181 4.98 7.02 -0.93
N ASN A 182 4.97 7.68 -2.09
CA ASN A 182 4.63 7.09 -3.38
C ASN A 182 5.90 6.89 -4.23
N VAL A 183 6.11 5.69 -4.75
CA VAL A 183 7.23 5.34 -5.65
C VAL A 183 6.83 5.36 -7.14
N GLY A 184 5.58 5.75 -7.43
CA GLY A 184 4.98 5.65 -8.75
C GLY A 184 4.45 4.26 -9.07
N TRP A 185 3.33 4.18 -9.79
CA TRP A 185 2.75 2.92 -10.28
C TRP A 185 2.13 3.14 -11.66
N ARG A 186 2.23 2.15 -12.54
CA ARG A 186 1.61 2.16 -13.87
C ARG A 186 0.49 1.12 -13.94
N TYR A 187 -0.65 1.53 -14.48
CA TYR A 187 -1.91 0.75 -14.50
C TYR A 187 -2.14 0.01 -15.82
N SER A 188 -1.07 -0.53 -16.39
CA SER A 188 -1.08 -1.16 -17.71
C SER A 188 -0.12 -2.35 -17.73
N ILE A 189 -0.41 -3.32 -18.58
CA ILE A 189 0.40 -4.53 -18.81
C ILE A 189 1.38 -4.35 -19.98
N GLU A 190 1.50 -3.15 -20.53
CA GLU A 190 2.49 -2.86 -21.57
C GLU A 190 3.91 -3.14 -21.05
N PRO A 191 4.82 -3.69 -21.88
CA PRO A 191 6.17 -4.07 -21.43
C PRO A 191 6.94 -2.96 -20.71
N LYS A 192 6.77 -1.69 -21.13
CA LYS A 192 7.40 -0.52 -20.48
C LYS A 192 6.91 -0.33 -19.04
N ASP A 193 5.61 -0.52 -18.83
CA ASP A 193 4.94 -0.34 -17.54
C ASP A 193 5.24 -1.50 -16.60
N VAL A 194 5.35 -2.72 -17.14
CA VAL A 194 5.84 -3.89 -16.40
C VAL A 194 7.25 -3.67 -15.90
N VAL A 195 8.17 -3.17 -16.74
CA VAL A 195 9.54 -2.82 -16.34
C VAL A 195 9.54 -1.73 -15.27
N PHE A 196 8.72 -0.68 -15.44
CA PHE A 196 8.57 0.39 -14.46
C PHE A 196 8.10 -0.14 -13.09
N ASN A 197 7.04 -0.95 -13.06
CA ASN A 197 6.49 -1.53 -11.83
C ASN A 197 7.50 -2.46 -11.14
N LYS A 198 8.29 -3.22 -11.90
CA LYS A 198 9.41 -4.00 -11.34
C LYS A 198 10.49 -3.10 -10.74
N LYS A 199 10.85 -1.97 -11.39
CA LYS A 199 11.78 -0.98 -10.81
C LYS A 199 11.21 -0.38 -9.51
N ALA A 200 9.90 -0.11 -9.43
CA ALA A 200 9.24 0.37 -8.21
C ALA A 200 9.39 -0.62 -7.04
N VAL A 201 9.27 -1.94 -7.29
CA VAL A 201 9.54 -2.96 -6.25
C VAL A 201 11.00 -2.93 -5.78
N LYS A 202 11.96 -2.77 -6.71
CA LYS A 202 13.38 -2.62 -6.34
C LYS A 202 13.61 -1.35 -5.50
N LEU A 203 12.91 -0.27 -5.80
CA LEU A 203 12.99 0.97 -5.04
C LEU A 203 12.44 0.78 -3.62
N TRP A 204 11.28 0.14 -3.45
CA TRP A 204 10.78 -0.23 -2.12
C TRP A 204 11.75 -1.10 -1.33
N HIS A 205 12.40 -2.06 -1.99
CA HIS A 205 13.44 -2.91 -1.38
C HIS A 205 14.61 -2.05 -0.87
N LYS A 206 15.15 -1.14 -1.70
CA LYS A 206 16.20 -0.18 -1.31
C LYS A 206 15.77 0.73 -0.15
N ILE A 207 14.55 1.28 -0.20
CA ILE A 207 14.00 2.16 0.85
C ILE A 207 13.97 1.42 2.18
N TRP A 208 13.45 0.19 2.20
CA TRP A 208 13.39 -0.60 3.42
C TRP A 208 14.77 -1.00 3.93
N ASP A 209 15.68 -1.41 3.04
CA ASP A 209 17.04 -1.80 3.42
C ASP A 209 17.78 -0.66 4.14
N ARG A 210 17.50 0.60 3.79
CA ARG A 210 17.97 1.77 4.53
C ARG A 210 17.16 2.03 5.81
N ALA A 211 15.84 2.02 5.72
CA ALA A 211 14.95 2.42 6.82
C ALA A 211 14.93 1.46 8.01
N LYS A 212 15.34 0.21 7.81
CA LYS A 212 15.46 -0.78 8.89
C LYS A 212 16.55 -0.39 9.91
N ASP A 213 17.63 0.23 9.46
CA ASP A 213 18.79 0.59 10.30
C ASP A 213 18.84 2.09 10.64
N ASP A 214 18.21 2.94 9.82
CA ASP A 214 18.17 4.40 9.99
C ASP A 214 16.78 4.84 10.48
N GLU A 215 16.65 5.03 11.79
CA GLU A 215 15.41 5.48 12.43
C GLU A 215 15.03 6.91 12.01
N ALA A 216 15.99 7.77 11.67
CA ALA A 216 15.69 9.12 11.18
C ALA A 216 15.09 9.06 9.77
N TYR A 217 15.64 8.21 8.91
CA TYR A 217 15.09 7.96 7.58
C TYR A 217 13.71 7.28 7.66
N TRP A 218 13.53 6.32 8.59
CA TRP A 218 12.21 5.76 8.87
C TRP A 218 11.19 6.84 9.26
N ASN A 219 11.55 7.73 10.19
CA ASN A 219 10.67 8.83 10.58
C ASN A 219 10.37 9.79 9.42
N PHE A 220 11.32 10.02 8.53
CA PHE A 220 11.09 10.83 7.32
C PHE A 220 10.03 10.19 6.41
N ILE A 221 10.15 8.90 6.09
CA ILE A 221 9.16 8.21 5.26
C ILE A 221 7.84 7.96 5.98
N ALA A 222 7.86 7.72 7.29
CA ALA A 222 6.68 7.41 8.09
C ALA A 222 5.92 8.64 8.61
N LYS A 223 6.47 9.86 8.54
CA LYS A 223 5.80 11.10 8.97
C LYS A 223 5.46 12.06 7.82
N LEU A 224 5.63 11.64 6.57
CA LEU A 224 5.40 12.53 5.42
C LEU A 224 3.95 13.08 5.34
N GLY A 225 2.99 12.39 5.97
CA GLY A 225 1.58 12.80 6.07
C GLY A 225 1.27 13.82 7.17
N ASP A 226 2.23 14.14 8.05
CA ASP A 226 2.04 15.04 9.20
C ASP A 226 2.88 16.33 9.05
N SER A 227 3.17 16.70 7.79
CA SER A 227 3.92 17.91 7.41
C SER A 227 3.17 19.18 7.83
N THR A 228 3.23 19.45 9.13
CA THR A 228 3.29 20.79 9.68
C THR A 228 4.55 21.45 9.11
N GLU A 229 4.33 22.17 8.02
CA GLU A 229 5.07 23.35 7.56
C GLU A 229 6.22 23.77 8.51
N GLY A 230 7.48 23.38 8.22
CA GLY A 230 8.65 24.05 8.81
C GLY A 230 9.88 23.24 9.24
N ALA A 231 9.91 21.91 9.19
CA ALA A 231 11.14 21.17 9.51
C ALA A 231 12.07 21.05 8.27
N PRO A 232 13.33 21.53 8.34
CA PRO A 232 14.29 21.31 7.27
C PRO A 232 14.56 19.80 7.12
N PRO A 233 14.70 19.27 5.90
CA PRO A 233 14.98 17.86 5.69
C PRO A 233 16.28 17.48 6.41
N PRO A 234 16.39 16.26 6.97
CA PRO A 234 17.63 15.80 7.59
C PRO A 234 18.77 15.96 6.58
N SER A 235 19.82 16.70 6.97
CA SER A 235 20.93 17.15 6.11
C SER A 235 21.89 16.04 5.67
N THR A 236 21.39 14.82 5.59
CA THR A 236 22.04 13.67 4.96
C THR A 236 21.07 13.12 3.92
N THR A 237 20.81 13.91 2.89
CA THR A 237 20.44 13.40 1.59
C THR A 237 21.66 12.64 1.08
N PRO A 238 21.72 11.29 1.10
CA PRO A 238 22.48 10.65 0.05
C PRO A 238 21.79 11.08 -1.23
N GLU A 239 22.56 11.60 -2.18
CA GLU A 239 22.13 11.63 -3.56
C GLU A 239 21.63 10.22 -3.89
N VAL A 240 20.31 10.03 -3.85
CA VAL A 240 19.68 9.28 -4.93
C VAL A 240 20.04 10.16 -6.11
N SER A 241 21.14 9.82 -6.78
CA SER A 241 21.62 10.59 -7.92
C SER A 241 20.44 10.83 -8.82
N ASP A 242 20.26 12.06 -9.32
CA ASP A 242 19.19 12.35 -10.28
C ASP A 242 19.21 11.34 -11.44
N ASP A 243 20.37 10.73 -11.76
CA ASP A 243 20.50 9.57 -12.67
C ASP A 243 19.58 8.35 -12.35
N ASP A 244 19.23 8.08 -11.09
CA ASP A 244 18.35 6.96 -10.71
C ASP A 244 16.84 7.31 -10.85
N LEU A 245 16.49 8.62 -10.86
CA LEU A 245 15.13 9.15 -10.99
C LEU A 245 14.83 9.70 -12.39
N ASP A 246 15.81 10.28 -13.09
CA ASP A 246 15.74 10.68 -14.50
C ASP A 246 15.48 9.48 -15.41
N ASP A 247 15.92 8.29 -14.99
CA ASP A 247 15.64 7.01 -15.62
C ASP A 247 14.16 6.57 -15.48
N LEU A 248 13.40 7.19 -14.57
CA LEU A 248 11.96 7.00 -14.37
C LEU A 248 11.13 8.09 -15.06
N ASP A 249 11.59 9.35 -15.08
CA ASP A 249 10.89 10.47 -15.73
C ASP A 249 11.09 10.50 -17.27
N ALA A 250 12.21 10.00 -17.78
CA ALA A 250 12.41 9.79 -19.22
C ALA A 250 11.48 8.72 -19.84
N LEU A 251 10.62 8.07 -19.03
CA LEU A 251 9.61 7.10 -19.45
C LEU A 251 8.18 7.68 -19.49
N GLY A 252 7.97 8.91 -18.99
CA GLY A 252 6.64 9.53 -18.87
C GLY A 252 6.20 10.41 -20.04
N ASP A 253 7.13 11.02 -20.78
CA ASP A 253 6.84 12.05 -21.80
C ASP A 253 7.05 11.58 -23.26
N GLY A 254 6.79 10.30 -23.55
CA GLY A 254 6.96 9.70 -24.89
C GLY A 254 5.70 9.02 -25.43
#